data_AF-A0A800IT43-F1
#
_entry.id   AF-A0A800IT43-F1
#
_cell.length_a   1.000
_cell.length_b   1.000
_cell.length_c   1.000
_cell.angle_alpha   90.00
_cell.angle_beta   90.00
_cell.angle_gamma   90.00
#
_symmetry.space_group_name_H-M   'P 1'
#
loop_
_entity.id
_entity.type
_entity.pdbx_description
1 polymer ?
#
loop_
_entity_poly.entity_id
_entity_poly.type
_entity_poly.pdbx_seq_one_letter_code
_entity_poly.pdbx_strand_id
1 'polypeptide(L)'
;MSEYFSNIIYGVKSFLTGMKLTLDHFNNKKERVATLQYPHEKWPVPERNIGFDHSEYNLIRSRLHVDIDDCISCMQCEKFCPVDCIKIDAIKPPKDSDVDCGITSNDTQKKMIVSRFTIDMSECMYCNLCVFPCPEECIYMVGGPNAEKHEIDYEFSQYKRDGMIFEFADATDDMIRDAGGDKWLEQRDAKLKKNSEGVELMGIVPEAITAPVAATAVETKTETAKPAAAAKSIGGELEIKSFNDIADKMCRGIAKKAFMAAKRAGKDATAILADVAQALSDAGKMTGEIQSILDGLSAPTPEAVTPVAEAGGAAKAESVAEAPPTAELKEFDIKELNVIEDKMARGTAKKAFLGAKRSGEDKVEAVRKALGDAGLLDSVAEKLLNSFTITDTEVSAPVVAEKPVESSEDAVAEPTGDLPLFEITDLNGIDDKMTRGMAKKIYMTGKRTDKTRAEVIADLRTGLTEAGKLDDATAVILNNLESGN
;
A
#
# COMPACT_ATOMS: atom_id res chain seq x y z
N MET A 1 -31.19 30.71 66.65
CA MET A 1 -30.31 31.79 67.17
C MET A 1 -28.84 31.36 67.17
N SER A 2 -28.38 30.51 68.09
CA SER A 2 -26.95 30.13 68.20
C SER A 2 -26.31 29.71 66.86
N GLU A 3 -26.90 28.72 66.17
CA GLU A 3 -26.39 28.18 64.91
C GLU A 3 -26.26 29.21 63.79
N TYR A 4 -27.15 30.21 63.74
CA TYR A 4 -27.10 31.29 62.75
C TYR A 4 -25.84 32.14 62.92
N PHE A 5 -25.50 32.50 64.17
CA PHE A 5 -24.26 33.21 64.46
C PHE A 5 -23.02 32.32 64.25
N SER A 6 -23.07 31.03 64.61
CA SER A 6 -21.99 30.08 64.31
C SER A 6 -21.70 29.96 62.81
N ASN A 7 -22.74 29.92 61.97
CA ASN A 7 -22.60 29.87 60.52
C ASN A 7 -22.02 31.17 59.93
N ILE A 8 -22.40 32.33 60.46
CA ILE A 8 -21.78 33.62 60.09
C ILE A 8 -20.30 33.64 60.48
N ILE A 9 -19.96 33.23 61.71
CA ILE A 9 -18.56 33.15 62.18
C ILE A 9 -17.75 32.19 61.32
N TYR A 10 -18.32 31.04 60.94
CA TYR A 10 -17.67 30.09 60.03
C TYR A 10 -17.42 30.68 58.64
N GLY A 11 -18.43 31.36 58.05
CA GLY A 11 -18.30 32.01 56.74
C GLY A 11 -17.29 33.15 56.71
N VAL A 12 -17.23 33.98 57.76
CA VAL A 12 -16.20 35.02 57.91
C VAL A 12 -14.81 34.38 58.08
N LYS A 13 -14.70 33.30 58.86
CA LYS A 13 -13.43 32.58 59.07
C LYS A 13 -12.91 31.91 57.79
N SER A 14 -13.77 31.30 56.98
CA SER A 14 -13.37 30.70 55.70
C SER A 14 -12.98 31.78 54.68
N PHE A 15 -13.75 32.88 54.59
CA PHE A 15 -13.39 34.04 53.75
C PHE A 15 -12.02 34.62 54.12
N LEU A 16 -11.76 34.87 55.40
CA LEU A 16 -10.46 35.36 55.88
C LEU A 16 -9.32 34.36 55.63
N THR A 17 -9.59 33.06 55.65
CA THR A 17 -8.62 32.01 55.33
C THR A 17 -8.26 32.03 53.83
N GLY A 18 -9.25 32.17 52.95
CA GLY A 18 -9.03 32.36 51.52
C GLY A 18 -8.28 33.66 51.20
N MET A 19 -8.67 34.76 51.83
CA MET A 19 -8.00 36.06 51.68
C MET A 19 -6.53 36.00 52.16
N LYS A 20 -6.25 35.30 53.26
CA LYS A 20 -4.87 35.04 53.72
C LYS A 20 -4.07 34.26 52.67
N LEU A 21 -4.65 33.23 52.05
CA LEU A 21 -3.99 32.45 50.99
C LEU A 21 -3.68 33.32 49.76
N THR A 22 -4.60 34.19 49.35
CA THR A 22 -4.37 35.14 48.25
C THR A 22 -3.26 36.14 48.59
N LEU A 23 -3.25 36.69 49.81
CA LEU A 23 -2.22 37.63 50.26
C LEU A 23 -0.84 36.97 50.37
N ASP A 24 -0.79 35.70 50.78
CA ASP A 24 0.43 34.88 50.84
C ASP A 24 1.01 34.61 49.44
N HIS A 25 0.17 34.42 48.41
CA HIS A 25 0.63 34.36 47.01
C HIS A 25 1.09 35.73 46.49
N PHE A 26 0.41 36.81 46.84
CA PHE A 26 0.79 38.17 46.43
C PHE A 26 2.13 38.62 47.04
N ASN A 27 2.38 38.29 48.31
CA ASN A 27 3.65 38.59 48.98
C ASN A 27 4.80 37.76 48.41
N ASN A 28 4.61 36.44 48.27
CA ASN A 28 5.63 35.51 47.76
C ASN A 28 5.69 35.46 46.23
N LYS A 29 5.20 36.51 45.53
CA LYS A 29 5.08 36.53 44.07
C LYS A 29 6.41 36.27 43.33
N LYS A 30 7.56 36.68 43.88
CA LYS A 30 8.87 36.42 43.24
C LYS A 30 9.24 34.94 43.16
N GLU A 31 8.69 34.11 44.05
CA GLU A 31 8.99 32.67 44.16
C GLU A 31 7.86 31.80 43.60
N ARG A 32 6.62 32.32 43.59
CA ARG A 32 5.43 31.57 43.17
C ARG A 32 4.86 31.96 41.80
N VAL A 33 5.42 32.99 41.14
CA VAL A 33 5.03 33.35 39.77
C VAL A 33 5.70 32.38 38.80
N ALA A 34 4.90 31.51 38.20
CA ALA A 34 5.32 30.61 37.12
C ALA A 34 5.27 31.26 35.72
N THR A 35 5.06 32.59 35.62
CA THR A 35 5.05 33.31 34.34
C THR A 35 6.41 33.92 34.05
N LEU A 36 6.97 33.56 32.90
CA LEU A 36 8.25 34.01 32.38
C LEU A 36 8.04 35.12 31.33
N GLN A 37 8.89 36.15 31.30
CA GLN A 37 8.67 37.37 30.51
C GLN A 37 9.16 37.23 29.05
N TYR A 38 8.40 36.46 28.26
CA TYR A 38 8.57 36.40 26.81
C TYR A 38 8.39 37.80 26.18
N PRO A 39 9.26 38.25 25.26
CA PRO A 39 10.34 37.51 24.59
C PRO A 39 11.74 37.69 25.21
N HIS A 40 11.88 38.45 26.29
CA HIS A 40 13.19 38.76 26.89
C HIS A 40 13.79 37.57 27.64
N GLU A 41 12.91 36.80 28.28
CA GLU A 41 13.22 35.50 28.85
C GLU A 41 12.63 34.43 27.92
N LYS A 42 13.30 33.28 27.82
CA LYS A 42 12.81 32.08 27.11
C LYS A 42 12.86 30.89 28.05
N TRP A 43 11.96 29.92 27.86
CA TRP A 43 11.96 28.72 28.68
C TRP A 43 13.18 27.86 28.34
N PRO A 44 14.00 27.41 29.31
CA PRO A 44 15.09 26.50 29.04
C PRO A 44 14.56 25.16 28.51
N VAL A 45 15.39 24.40 27.79
CA VAL A 45 15.03 23.05 27.33
C VAL A 45 14.58 22.23 28.54
N PRO A 46 13.37 21.65 28.55
CA PRO A 46 12.90 20.90 29.71
C PRO A 46 13.77 19.66 29.95
N GLU A 47 14.61 19.68 30.98
CA GLU A 47 15.55 18.60 31.38
C GLU A 47 14.85 17.33 31.92
N ARG A 48 13.63 17.07 31.47
CA ARG A 48 12.79 15.97 31.97
C ARG A 48 13.25 14.67 31.34
N ASN A 49 14.15 13.96 32.03
CA ASN A 49 14.47 12.57 31.71
C ASN A 49 13.17 11.73 31.64
N ILE A 50 12.86 11.26 30.43
CA ILE A 50 11.69 10.43 30.09
C ILE A 50 12.08 8.97 29.82
N GLY A 51 13.25 8.53 30.31
CA GLY A 51 13.85 7.23 30.00
C GLY A 51 14.78 7.24 28.78
N PHE A 52 15.14 8.41 28.27
CA PHE A 52 16.09 8.64 27.16
C PHE A 52 17.05 9.77 27.55
N ASP A 53 18.30 9.68 27.10
CA ASP A 53 19.27 10.76 27.30
C ASP A 53 19.04 11.92 26.31
N HIS A 54 19.45 13.13 26.67
CA HIS A 54 19.31 14.30 25.80
C HIS A 54 20.21 14.19 24.56
N SER A 55 21.33 13.46 24.65
CA SER A 55 22.21 13.12 23.52
C SER A 55 21.59 12.10 22.55
N GLU A 56 20.48 11.45 22.92
CA GLU A 56 19.77 10.48 22.08
C GLU A 56 18.41 11.00 21.57
N TYR A 57 17.81 12.02 22.21
CA TYR A 57 16.41 12.38 21.94
C TYR A 57 16.04 13.88 22.06
N ASN A 58 15.42 14.41 20.99
CA ASN A 58 14.73 15.71 20.95
C ASN A 58 13.56 15.80 21.95
N LEU A 59 13.82 16.34 23.14
CA LEU A 59 12.77 16.70 24.12
C LEU A 59 11.84 17.82 23.64
N ILE A 60 12.37 18.79 22.88
CA ILE A 60 11.58 19.76 22.12
C ILE A 60 11.54 19.28 20.67
N ARG A 61 10.33 19.17 20.12
CA ARG A 61 10.10 18.92 18.69
C ARG A 61 9.83 20.24 17.99
N SER A 62 10.63 20.53 16.99
CA SER A 62 10.90 21.85 16.43
C SER A 62 10.88 21.79 14.89
N ARG A 63 11.30 22.86 14.20
CA ARG A 63 11.47 22.83 12.74
C ARG A 63 12.42 21.68 12.33
N LEU A 64 12.07 20.95 11.27
CA LEU A 64 13.01 20.03 10.62
C LEU A 64 14.00 20.82 9.76
N HIS A 65 15.28 20.48 9.85
CA HIS A 65 16.31 20.91 8.90
C HIS A 65 16.76 19.72 8.05
N VAL A 66 17.36 20.00 6.88
CA VAL A 66 17.86 18.97 5.96
C VAL A 66 19.21 19.41 5.39
N ASP A 67 20.25 18.65 5.70
CA ASP A 67 21.58 18.79 5.12
C ASP A 67 21.55 18.14 3.73
N ILE A 68 21.35 18.95 2.69
CA ILE A 68 21.14 18.46 1.32
C ILE A 68 22.40 17.77 0.74
N ASP A 69 23.57 18.17 1.22
CA ASP A 69 24.86 17.54 0.96
C ASP A 69 24.86 16.06 1.37
N ASP A 70 24.29 15.71 2.52
CA ASP A 70 24.19 14.33 3.01
C ASP A 70 22.99 13.56 2.41
N CYS A 71 22.13 14.22 1.61
CA CYS A 71 20.88 13.61 1.14
C CYS A 71 21.06 12.69 -0.08
N ILE A 72 21.12 11.38 0.15
CA ILE A 72 21.22 10.34 -0.91
C ILE A 72 19.91 10.05 -1.68
N SER A 73 18.89 10.92 -1.60
CA SER A 73 17.59 10.75 -2.28
C SER A 73 16.86 9.41 -1.99
N CYS A 74 17.00 8.84 -0.79
CA CYS A 74 16.44 7.51 -0.48
C CYS A 74 14.90 7.44 -0.33
N MET A 75 14.21 8.58 -0.34
CA MET A 75 12.74 8.73 -0.22
C MET A 75 12.10 8.09 1.04
N GLN A 76 12.91 7.69 2.03
CA GLN A 76 12.40 7.06 3.26
C GLN A 76 11.64 8.06 4.14
N CYS A 77 12.20 9.24 4.37
CA CYS A 77 11.60 10.29 5.20
C CYS A 77 10.22 10.76 4.68
N GLU A 78 10.03 10.85 3.35
CA GLU A 78 8.71 11.06 2.73
C GLU A 78 7.77 9.88 3.01
N LYS A 79 8.19 8.64 2.71
CA LYS A 79 7.38 7.44 2.87
C LYS A 79 6.97 7.13 4.33
N PHE A 80 7.77 7.55 5.31
CA PHE A 80 7.47 7.40 6.74
C PHE A 80 6.69 8.60 7.32
N CYS A 81 6.46 9.66 6.55
CA CYS A 81 5.67 10.81 7.00
C CYS A 81 4.17 10.44 7.11
N PRO A 82 3.53 10.53 8.28
CA PRO A 82 2.11 10.15 8.46
C PRO A 82 1.11 11.11 7.81
N VAL A 83 1.59 12.27 7.34
CA VAL A 83 0.79 13.36 6.73
C VAL A 83 1.24 13.71 5.31
N ASP A 84 2.23 12.99 4.76
CA ASP A 84 2.76 13.18 3.40
C ASP A 84 3.35 14.59 3.08
N CYS A 85 3.59 15.42 4.11
CA CYS A 85 4.02 16.82 3.98
C CYS A 85 5.48 17.03 3.49
N ILE A 86 6.21 15.95 3.20
CA ILE A 86 7.56 15.98 2.61
C ILE A 86 7.43 15.52 1.17
N LYS A 87 8.08 16.20 0.21
CA LYS A 87 8.04 15.84 -1.21
C LYS A 87 9.46 15.92 -1.80
N ILE A 88 9.95 14.80 -2.31
CA ILE A 88 11.31 14.63 -2.82
C ILE A 88 11.25 14.23 -4.29
N ASP A 89 11.63 15.14 -5.18
CA ASP A 89 11.90 14.81 -6.58
C ASP A 89 13.42 14.62 -6.75
N ALA A 90 13.83 13.53 -7.38
CA ALA A 90 15.24 13.18 -7.57
C ALA A 90 15.51 12.65 -8.98
N ILE A 91 16.63 13.06 -9.54
CA ILE A 91 17.03 12.80 -10.93
C ILE A 91 18.26 11.91 -10.91
N LYS A 92 18.21 10.84 -11.70
CA LYS A 92 19.28 9.85 -11.79
C LYS A 92 20.08 10.06 -13.08
N PRO A 93 21.35 10.49 -13.02
CA PRO A 93 22.18 10.59 -14.22
C PRO A 93 22.30 9.24 -14.94
N PRO A 94 22.50 9.25 -16.28
CA PRO A 94 22.78 8.03 -17.02
C PRO A 94 24.11 7.40 -16.54
N LYS A 95 24.29 6.11 -16.80
CA LYS A 95 25.48 5.37 -16.34
C LYS A 95 26.79 5.82 -16.98
N ASP A 96 26.67 6.51 -18.11
CA ASP A 96 27.74 6.81 -19.05
C ASP A 96 28.11 8.31 -19.05
N SER A 97 27.64 9.08 -18.05
CA SER A 97 27.98 10.49 -17.83
C SER A 97 28.84 10.66 -16.59
N ASP A 98 29.94 11.42 -16.71
CA ASP A 98 30.88 11.76 -15.62
C ASP A 98 30.33 12.81 -14.62
N VAL A 99 29.00 12.81 -14.38
CA VAL A 99 28.34 13.73 -13.43
C VAL A 99 28.53 13.21 -12.01
N ASP A 100 29.54 13.72 -11.32
CA ASP A 100 29.70 13.49 -9.89
C ASP A 100 28.53 14.14 -9.13
N CYS A 101 27.84 13.34 -8.32
CA CYS A 101 26.74 13.77 -7.47
C CYS A 101 27.20 14.16 -6.06
N GLY A 102 28.50 14.04 -5.77
CA GLY A 102 29.10 14.27 -4.45
C GLY A 102 29.14 13.02 -3.57
N ILE A 103 29.75 13.19 -2.39
CA ILE A 103 29.91 12.17 -1.35
C ILE A 103 29.37 12.76 -0.05
N THR A 104 28.65 11.97 0.75
CA THR A 104 28.15 12.42 2.06
C THR A 104 29.26 12.46 3.11
N SER A 105 28.98 13.08 4.25
CA SER A 105 29.82 13.09 5.45
C SER A 105 30.15 11.70 6.01
N ASN A 106 29.43 10.65 5.57
CA ASN A 106 29.64 9.25 5.95
C ASN A 106 30.36 8.42 4.85
N ASP A 107 31.06 9.08 3.92
CA ASP A 107 31.72 8.48 2.75
C ASP A 107 30.78 7.79 1.73
N THR A 108 29.45 7.99 1.81
CA THR A 108 28.50 7.43 0.83
C THR A 108 28.50 8.24 -0.45
N GLN A 109 28.96 7.66 -1.56
CA GLN A 109 28.84 8.30 -2.88
C GLN A 109 27.37 8.41 -3.33
N LYS A 110 26.92 9.65 -3.60
CA LYS A 110 25.58 9.97 -4.10
C LYS A 110 25.43 9.46 -5.55
N LYS A 111 24.23 9.03 -5.92
CA LYS A 111 23.92 8.37 -7.22
C LYS A 111 22.71 8.97 -7.94
N MET A 112 22.18 10.05 -7.38
CA MET A 112 21.00 10.80 -7.79
C MET A 112 21.17 12.22 -7.26
N ILE A 113 20.78 13.22 -8.06
CA ILE A 113 20.73 14.63 -7.66
C ILE A 113 19.31 14.91 -7.15
N VAL A 114 19.19 15.60 -6.00
CA VAL A 114 17.90 16.03 -5.47
C VAL A 114 17.44 17.26 -6.26
N SER A 115 16.42 17.13 -7.11
CA SER A 115 15.90 18.27 -7.88
C SER A 115 14.85 19.08 -7.12
N ARG A 116 14.28 18.50 -6.05
CA ARG A 116 13.39 19.19 -5.11
C ARG A 116 13.34 18.46 -3.78
N PHE A 117 13.34 19.19 -2.67
CA PHE A 117 13.10 18.69 -1.33
C PHE A 117 12.29 19.74 -0.56
N THR A 118 10.95 19.68 -0.65
CA THR A 118 10.08 20.57 0.13
C THR A 118 9.52 19.89 1.37
N ILE A 119 9.54 20.57 2.50
CA ILE A 119 8.76 20.22 3.70
C ILE A 119 7.73 21.32 3.96
N ASP A 120 6.44 20.98 3.97
CA ASP A 120 5.38 21.88 4.44
C ASP A 120 5.23 21.76 5.97
N MET A 121 5.71 22.78 6.69
CA MET A 121 5.63 22.88 8.16
C MET A 121 4.25 23.30 8.66
N SER A 122 3.33 23.68 7.78
CA SER A 122 1.91 23.91 8.10
C SER A 122 1.08 22.62 8.06
N GLU A 123 1.55 21.58 7.38
CA GLU A 123 0.98 20.22 7.41
C GLU A 123 1.73 19.28 8.36
N CYS A 124 3.01 19.56 8.66
CA CYS A 124 3.82 18.76 9.57
C CYS A 124 3.23 18.70 11.00
N MET A 125 3.07 17.48 11.52
CA MET A 125 2.63 17.23 12.91
C MET A 125 3.78 17.04 13.92
N TYR A 126 5.02 17.43 13.56
CA TYR A 126 6.20 17.41 14.44
C TYR A 126 6.41 16.08 15.19
N CYS A 127 6.27 14.96 14.47
CA CYS A 127 6.30 13.61 15.07
C CYS A 127 7.69 12.97 15.20
N ASN A 128 8.72 13.55 14.56
CA ASN A 128 10.09 13.03 14.43
C ASN A 128 10.25 11.68 13.68
N LEU A 129 9.18 11.13 13.09
CA LEU A 129 9.19 9.83 12.41
C LEU A 129 9.93 9.81 11.06
N CYS A 130 10.23 10.98 10.48
CA CYS A 130 11.01 11.12 9.24
C CYS A 130 12.53 11.13 9.47
N VAL A 131 12.99 11.35 10.71
CA VAL A 131 14.41 11.41 11.10
C VAL A 131 14.98 10.01 11.29
N PHE A 132 14.33 9.21 12.15
CA PHE A 132 14.73 7.83 12.48
C PHE A 132 15.02 6.87 11.28
N PRO A 133 14.30 6.93 10.13
CA PRO A 133 14.61 6.08 8.97
C PRO A 133 15.63 6.68 8.00
N CYS A 134 16.27 7.81 8.31
CA CYS A 134 17.28 8.41 7.42
C CYS A 134 18.65 7.75 7.62
N PRO A 135 19.22 7.06 6.61
CA PRO A 135 20.44 6.26 6.77
C PRO A 135 21.73 7.10 6.86
N GLU A 136 21.66 8.39 6.51
CA GLU A 136 22.77 9.35 6.53
C GLU A 136 22.53 10.44 7.60
N GLU A 137 21.47 10.31 8.41
CA GLU A 137 21.00 11.29 9.41
C GLU A 137 20.78 12.74 8.89
N CYS A 138 20.73 12.93 7.57
CA CYS A 138 20.69 14.23 6.91
C CYS A 138 19.44 15.09 7.22
N ILE A 139 18.36 14.50 7.75
CA ILE A 139 17.15 15.23 8.18
C ILE A 139 16.97 15.04 9.68
N TYR A 140 16.85 16.14 10.42
CA TYR A 140 16.76 16.16 11.88
C TYR A 140 15.93 17.36 12.38
N MET A 141 15.49 17.30 13.64
CA MET A 141 14.84 18.43 14.32
C MET A 141 15.88 19.33 14.99
N VAL A 142 15.82 20.64 14.74
CA VAL A 142 16.78 21.61 15.28
C VAL A 142 16.74 21.65 16.82
N GLY A 143 17.90 21.75 17.47
CA GLY A 143 17.97 21.62 18.93
C GLY A 143 17.78 20.20 19.48
N GLY A 144 18.17 19.17 18.72
CA GLY A 144 18.26 17.78 19.18
C GLY A 144 19.67 17.37 19.60
N PRO A 145 20.03 16.07 19.47
CA PRO A 145 21.43 15.65 19.47
C PRO A 145 22.28 16.47 18.50
N ASN A 146 21.74 16.79 17.32
CA ASN A 146 22.36 17.63 16.30
C ASN A 146 22.24 19.16 16.59
N ALA A 147 22.09 19.57 17.86
CA ALA A 147 22.05 20.99 18.24
C ALA A 147 23.36 21.73 17.91
N GLU A 148 24.49 21.04 17.81
CA GLU A 148 25.76 21.62 17.34
C GLU A 148 25.72 22.05 15.87
N LYS A 149 24.83 21.45 15.04
CA LYS A 149 24.57 21.90 13.67
C LYS A 149 23.66 23.14 13.65
N HIS A 150 22.56 23.14 14.41
CA HIS A 150 21.60 24.25 14.45
C HIS A 150 20.96 24.49 15.83
N GLU A 151 20.92 25.77 16.22
CA GLU A 151 20.20 26.28 17.38
C GLU A 151 18.69 25.94 17.36
N ILE A 152 18.09 25.89 18.55
CA ILE A 152 16.67 25.57 18.74
C ILE A 152 15.79 26.69 18.14
N ASP A 153 15.12 26.40 17.02
CA ASP A 153 14.12 27.28 16.42
C ASP A 153 12.70 26.68 16.52
N TYR A 154 11.90 27.27 17.41
CA TYR A 154 10.46 27.09 17.52
C TYR A 154 9.66 28.38 17.19
N GLU A 155 10.33 29.44 16.71
CA GLU A 155 9.77 30.80 16.56
C GLU A 155 9.58 31.22 15.09
N PHE A 156 9.73 30.27 14.16
CA PHE A 156 9.64 30.41 12.70
C PHE A 156 8.24 30.73 12.12
N SER A 157 7.38 31.42 12.87
CA SER A 157 6.03 31.78 12.44
C SER A 157 6.01 32.76 11.26
N GLN A 158 5.10 32.55 10.29
CA GLN A 158 5.03 33.32 9.04
C GLN A 158 3.64 33.94 8.80
N TYR A 159 3.61 35.11 8.15
CA TYR A 159 2.37 35.82 7.81
C TYR A 159 1.58 35.22 6.64
N LYS A 160 2.18 34.30 5.87
CA LYS A 160 1.57 33.58 4.75
C LYS A 160 1.88 32.09 4.86
N ARG A 161 0.94 31.23 4.45
CA ARG A 161 1.16 29.78 4.41
C ARG A 161 2.36 29.41 3.54
N ASP A 162 2.54 30.09 2.42
CA ASP A 162 3.63 29.84 1.46
C ASP A 162 5.03 29.91 2.12
N GLY A 163 5.21 30.76 3.14
CA GLY A 163 6.46 30.87 3.91
C GLY A 163 6.72 29.72 4.88
N MET A 164 5.72 28.85 5.13
CA MET A 164 5.86 27.63 5.92
C MET A 164 6.28 26.42 5.07
N ILE A 165 6.42 26.59 3.75
CA ILE A 165 6.94 25.59 2.82
C ILE A 165 8.43 25.84 2.66
N PHE A 166 9.26 24.99 3.24
CA PHE A 166 10.71 25.11 3.20
C PHE A 166 11.26 24.21 2.09
N GLU A 167 11.95 24.79 1.13
CA GLU A 167 12.72 24.10 0.08
C GLU A 167 14.17 23.94 0.57
N PHE A 168 14.73 22.73 0.44
CA PHE A 168 16.09 22.40 0.84
C PHE A 168 16.98 21.95 -0.34
N ALA A 169 16.42 21.80 -1.54
CA ALA A 169 17.21 21.45 -2.72
C ALA A 169 18.09 22.61 -3.19
N ASP A 170 19.37 22.30 -3.43
CA ASP A 170 20.43 23.19 -3.91
C ASP A 170 20.69 23.07 -5.43
N ALA A 171 20.25 21.97 -6.04
CA ALA A 171 20.55 21.62 -7.42
C ALA A 171 20.13 22.70 -8.43
N THR A 172 21.10 23.21 -9.18
CA THR A 172 20.87 24.21 -10.23
C THR A 172 20.23 23.60 -11.48
N ASP A 173 19.53 24.42 -12.27
CA ASP A 173 18.94 24.02 -13.55
C ASP A 173 19.96 23.37 -14.51
N ASP A 174 21.22 23.79 -14.47
CA ASP A 174 22.28 23.23 -15.32
C ASP A 174 22.76 21.86 -14.82
N MET A 175 22.97 21.69 -13.50
CA MET A 175 23.22 20.35 -12.90
C MET A 175 22.08 19.37 -13.19
N ILE A 176 20.85 19.87 -13.23
CA ILE A 176 19.66 19.08 -13.58
C ILE A 176 19.67 18.69 -15.07
N ARG A 177 20.08 19.57 -15.99
CA ARG A 177 20.26 19.25 -17.42
C ARG A 177 21.36 18.21 -17.63
N ASP A 178 22.52 18.39 -16.99
CA ASP A 178 23.67 17.50 -17.11
C ASP A 178 23.33 16.08 -16.61
N ALA A 179 22.47 15.96 -15.59
CA ALA A 179 21.93 14.68 -15.12
C ALA A 179 20.81 14.07 -16.01
N GLY A 180 20.53 14.64 -17.20
CA GLY A 180 19.47 14.18 -18.12
C GLY A 180 18.05 14.56 -17.68
N GLY A 181 17.92 15.62 -16.89
CA GLY A 181 16.70 16.03 -16.20
C GLY A 181 15.73 16.91 -17.00
N ASP A 182 15.95 17.14 -18.30
CA ASP A 182 15.19 18.11 -19.11
C ASP A 182 13.66 17.96 -18.97
N LYS A 183 13.18 16.71 -19.00
CA LYS A 183 11.74 16.38 -18.87
C LYS A 183 11.14 16.79 -17.53
N TRP A 184 11.96 16.88 -16.47
CA TRP A 184 11.51 17.38 -15.17
C TRP A 184 11.44 18.90 -15.17
N LEU A 185 12.42 19.59 -15.77
CA LEU A 185 12.37 21.05 -15.98
C LEU A 185 11.17 21.45 -16.83
N GLU A 186 10.90 20.78 -17.96
CA GLU A 186 9.71 20.99 -18.79
C GLU A 186 8.41 20.88 -17.98
N GLN A 187 8.31 19.88 -17.09
CA GLN A 187 7.14 19.66 -16.24
C GLN A 187 7.02 20.71 -15.12
N ARG A 188 8.14 21.09 -14.50
CA ARG A 188 8.22 22.16 -13.50
C ARG A 188 7.77 23.49 -14.10
N ASP A 189 8.35 23.86 -15.24
CA ASP A 189 8.13 25.17 -15.87
C ASP A 189 6.71 25.27 -16.46
N ALA A 190 6.19 24.17 -17.03
CA ALA A 190 4.78 24.10 -17.44
C ALA A 190 3.80 24.17 -16.25
N LYS A 191 4.19 23.75 -15.05
CA LYS A 191 3.39 23.89 -13.82
C LYS A 191 3.48 25.31 -13.25
N LEU A 192 4.68 25.90 -13.22
CA LEU A 192 4.89 27.30 -12.82
C LEU A 192 4.11 28.26 -13.73
N LYS A 193 4.14 28.04 -15.05
CA LYS A 193 3.36 28.82 -16.01
C LYS A 193 1.85 28.77 -15.73
N LYS A 194 1.29 27.57 -15.49
CA LYS A 194 -0.13 27.41 -15.11
C LYS A 194 -0.46 28.09 -13.79
N ASN A 195 0.47 28.10 -12.83
CA ASN A 195 0.27 28.83 -11.58
C ASN A 195 0.22 30.34 -11.82
N SER A 196 1.11 30.92 -12.66
CA SER A 196 1.03 32.35 -13.01
C SER A 196 -0.24 32.70 -13.79
N GLU A 197 -0.63 31.90 -14.79
CA GLU A 197 -1.90 32.07 -15.52
C GLU A 197 -3.11 32.03 -14.56
N GLY A 198 -3.07 31.14 -13.56
CA GLY A 198 -4.10 31.04 -12.51
C GLY A 198 -4.15 32.22 -11.53
N VAL A 199 -3.07 33.00 -11.38
CA VAL A 199 -3.04 34.23 -10.57
C VAL A 199 -3.59 35.43 -11.35
N GLU A 200 -3.37 35.48 -12.66
CA GLU A 200 -3.96 36.51 -13.54
C GLU A 200 -5.48 36.31 -13.73
N LEU A 201 -5.95 35.06 -13.67
CA LEU A 201 -7.37 34.70 -13.70
C LEU A 201 -8.06 35.00 -12.35
N MET A 202 -8.40 36.28 -12.14
CA MET A 202 -9.09 36.87 -10.98
C MET A 202 -10.53 36.35 -10.69
N GLY A 203 -10.82 35.07 -10.95
CA GLY A 203 -12.11 34.42 -10.62
C GLY A 203 -13.30 34.83 -11.48
N ILE A 204 -13.13 35.76 -12.44
CA ILE A 204 -14.21 36.23 -13.32
C ILE A 204 -14.48 35.17 -14.40
N VAL A 205 -15.42 34.27 -14.11
CA VAL A 205 -16.11 33.52 -15.17
C VAL A 205 -16.91 34.54 -15.99
N PRO A 206 -16.72 34.65 -17.32
CA PRO A 206 -17.53 35.55 -18.13
C PRO A 206 -18.96 35.03 -18.21
N GLU A 207 -19.85 35.60 -17.40
CA GLU A 207 -21.27 35.27 -17.44
C GLU A 207 -21.84 35.73 -18.79
N ALA A 208 -22.21 34.77 -19.64
CA ALA A 208 -22.62 35.04 -21.01
C ALA A 208 -24.03 35.68 -21.02
N ILE A 209 -24.07 37.01 -20.94
CA ILE A 209 -25.32 37.80 -20.89
C ILE A 209 -26.19 37.50 -22.12
N THR A 210 -27.22 36.70 -21.90
CA THR A 210 -28.27 36.44 -22.90
C THR A 210 -29.18 37.66 -23.00
N ALA A 211 -28.97 38.47 -24.04
CA ALA A 211 -29.80 39.63 -24.31
C ALA A 211 -31.28 39.22 -24.50
N PRO A 212 -32.26 40.02 -24.01
CA PRO A 212 -33.66 39.63 -23.99
C PRO A 212 -34.28 39.55 -25.39
N VAL A 213 -35.14 38.56 -25.60
CA VAL A 213 -35.78 38.28 -26.90
C VAL A 213 -36.85 39.31 -27.23
N ALA A 214 -36.68 40.03 -28.34
CA ALA A 214 -37.76 40.78 -29.00
C ALA A 214 -38.26 39.96 -30.20
N ALA A 215 -39.59 39.78 -30.31
CA ALA A 215 -40.19 38.85 -31.27
C ALA A 215 -40.70 39.55 -32.54
N THR A 216 -40.29 39.04 -33.71
CA THR A 216 -40.96 39.21 -35.01
C THR A 216 -40.85 37.90 -35.82
N ALA A 217 -41.81 37.65 -36.70
CA ALA A 217 -42.13 36.29 -37.15
C ALA A 217 -41.32 35.79 -38.37
N VAL A 218 -40.86 34.54 -38.26
CA VAL A 218 -41.02 33.42 -39.21
C VAL A 218 -41.27 33.78 -40.70
N GLU A 219 -40.30 33.48 -41.56
CA GLU A 219 -40.48 32.33 -42.49
C GLU A 219 -39.16 31.71 -42.99
N THR A 220 -39.00 30.43 -42.64
CA THR A 220 -38.31 29.32 -43.32
C THR A 220 -37.25 29.61 -44.40
N LYS A 221 -35.98 29.32 -44.07
CA LYS A 221 -35.10 28.54 -44.96
C LYS A 221 -34.10 27.69 -44.16
N THR A 222 -34.01 26.42 -44.53
CA THR A 222 -33.22 25.38 -43.84
C THR A 222 -31.86 25.21 -44.50
N GLU A 223 -30.76 25.20 -43.75
CA GLU A 223 -29.51 24.64 -44.28
C GLU A 223 -28.59 23.99 -43.20
N THR A 224 -28.36 22.69 -43.41
CA THR A 224 -27.22 21.86 -42.96
C THR A 224 -26.62 22.05 -41.56
N ALA A 225 -26.96 21.13 -40.65
CA ALA A 225 -25.99 20.64 -39.67
C ALA A 225 -24.95 19.73 -40.36
N LYS A 226 -23.68 19.80 -39.96
CA LYS A 226 -22.61 18.89 -40.42
C LYS A 226 -22.54 17.66 -39.47
N PRO A 227 -22.24 16.43 -39.95
CA PRO A 227 -22.81 15.22 -39.34
C PRO A 227 -22.35 14.87 -37.92
N ALA A 228 -23.25 14.17 -37.21
CA ALA A 228 -22.89 13.32 -36.08
C ALA A 228 -21.86 12.26 -36.50
N ALA A 229 -20.92 11.94 -35.60
CA ALA A 229 -20.00 10.82 -35.80
C ALA A 229 -20.77 9.50 -35.82
N ALA A 230 -20.41 8.59 -36.73
CA ALA A 230 -21.19 7.39 -37.01
C ALA A 230 -21.32 6.46 -35.80
N ALA A 231 -22.54 6.01 -35.53
CA ALA A 231 -22.79 4.93 -34.59
C ALA A 231 -22.09 3.64 -35.06
N LYS A 232 -21.23 3.07 -34.21
CA LYS A 232 -20.65 1.75 -34.43
C LYS A 232 -21.52 0.68 -33.79
N SER A 233 -22.30 -0.02 -34.60
CA SER A 233 -22.93 -1.28 -34.21
C SER A 233 -21.85 -2.32 -33.92
N ILE A 234 -21.66 -2.67 -32.65
CA ILE A 234 -20.80 -3.80 -32.25
C ILE A 234 -21.65 -5.07 -32.35
N GLY A 235 -21.61 -5.71 -33.52
CA GLY A 235 -22.06 -7.10 -33.66
C GLY A 235 -21.07 -8.01 -32.94
N GLY A 236 -21.34 -8.34 -31.68
CA GLY A 236 -20.45 -9.14 -30.85
C GLY A 236 -20.97 -9.29 -29.42
N GLU A 237 -20.43 -10.30 -28.73
CA GLU A 237 -20.75 -10.61 -27.33
C GLU A 237 -20.53 -9.38 -26.41
N LEU A 238 -21.43 -9.15 -25.44
CA LEU A 238 -21.28 -8.06 -24.48
C LEU A 238 -19.92 -8.14 -23.77
N GLU A 239 -19.15 -7.06 -23.85
CA GLU A 239 -17.84 -6.93 -23.23
C GLU A 239 -17.85 -5.94 -22.05
N ILE A 240 -16.90 -6.12 -21.13
CA ILE A 240 -16.62 -5.17 -20.05
C ILE A 240 -16.22 -3.76 -20.54
N LYS A 241 -15.88 -3.62 -21.83
CA LYS A 241 -15.56 -2.34 -22.48
C LYS A 241 -16.81 -1.49 -22.75
N SER A 242 -17.99 -2.09 -22.95
CA SER A 242 -19.24 -1.39 -23.30
C SER A 242 -19.77 -0.43 -22.23
N PHE A 243 -19.22 -0.50 -21.00
CA PHE A 243 -19.55 0.42 -19.90
C PHE A 243 -18.56 1.58 -19.78
N ASN A 244 -17.61 1.75 -20.71
CA ASN A 244 -16.62 2.84 -20.66
C ASN A 244 -17.24 4.23 -20.85
N ASP A 245 -18.38 4.32 -21.52
CA ASP A 245 -19.03 5.59 -21.88
C ASP A 245 -19.83 6.20 -20.70
N ILE A 246 -20.02 5.45 -19.61
CA ILE A 246 -20.51 5.96 -18.33
C ILE A 246 -19.47 6.92 -17.76
N ALA A 247 -19.71 8.24 -17.87
CA ALA A 247 -18.77 9.29 -17.51
C ALA A 247 -18.23 9.15 -16.07
N ASP A 248 -19.12 8.94 -15.08
CA ASP A 248 -18.70 8.81 -13.68
C ASP A 248 -17.93 7.50 -13.39
N LYS A 249 -16.84 7.64 -12.62
CA LYS A 249 -15.92 6.57 -12.22
C LYS A 249 -16.56 5.57 -11.26
N MET A 250 -17.47 6.00 -10.37
CA MET A 250 -18.12 5.12 -9.40
C MET A 250 -19.20 4.27 -10.08
N CYS A 251 -20.07 4.89 -10.88
CA CYS A 251 -21.09 4.22 -11.69
C CYS A 251 -20.47 3.23 -12.67
N ARG A 252 -19.39 3.62 -13.37
CA ARG A 252 -18.59 2.74 -14.24
C ARG A 252 -18.01 1.53 -13.49
N GLY A 253 -17.60 1.72 -12.24
CA GLY A 253 -17.12 0.64 -11.36
C GLY A 253 -18.23 -0.33 -10.95
N ILE A 254 -19.40 0.19 -10.56
CA ILE A 254 -20.58 -0.59 -10.19
C ILE A 254 -21.08 -1.42 -11.39
N ALA A 255 -21.26 -0.79 -12.55
CA ALA A 255 -21.72 -1.44 -13.78
C ALA A 255 -20.79 -2.60 -14.19
N LYS A 256 -19.47 -2.38 -14.18
CA LYS A 256 -18.50 -3.44 -14.51
C LYS A 256 -18.45 -4.56 -13.47
N LYS A 257 -18.70 -4.27 -12.18
CA LYS A 257 -18.79 -5.27 -11.12
C LYS A 257 -20.05 -6.15 -11.29
N ALA A 258 -21.20 -5.53 -11.55
CA ALA A 258 -22.45 -6.24 -11.81
C ALA A 258 -22.38 -7.09 -13.08
N PHE A 259 -21.85 -6.52 -14.18
CA PHE A 259 -21.58 -7.24 -15.42
C PHE A 259 -20.70 -8.49 -15.21
N MET A 260 -19.60 -8.36 -14.46
CA MET A 260 -18.72 -9.49 -14.12
C MET A 260 -19.39 -10.54 -13.23
N ALA A 261 -20.33 -10.16 -12.37
CA ALA A 261 -21.12 -11.11 -11.58
C ALA A 261 -22.14 -11.86 -12.46
N ALA A 262 -22.91 -11.14 -13.26
CA ALA A 262 -23.93 -11.71 -14.13
C ALA A 262 -23.35 -12.63 -15.22
N LYS A 263 -22.19 -12.25 -15.81
CA LYS A 263 -21.46 -13.11 -16.78
C LYS A 263 -20.89 -14.38 -16.13
N ARG A 264 -20.46 -14.33 -14.85
CA ARG A 264 -20.08 -15.53 -14.08
C ARG A 264 -21.27 -16.43 -13.75
N ALA A 265 -22.47 -15.87 -13.66
CA ALA A 265 -23.71 -16.61 -13.46
C ALA A 265 -24.31 -17.21 -14.75
N GLY A 266 -23.65 -17.03 -15.91
CA GLY A 266 -24.11 -17.58 -17.19
C GLY A 266 -25.42 -16.97 -17.72
N LYS A 267 -25.79 -15.77 -17.24
CA LYS A 267 -27.01 -15.07 -17.66
C LYS A 267 -26.96 -14.61 -19.12
N ASP A 268 -28.13 -14.49 -19.74
CA ASP A 268 -28.32 -13.91 -21.07
C ASP A 268 -28.03 -12.41 -21.11
N ALA A 269 -27.82 -11.86 -22.31
CA ALA A 269 -27.49 -10.45 -22.53
C ALA A 269 -28.49 -9.48 -21.88
N THR A 270 -29.79 -9.78 -21.99
CA THR A 270 -30.87 -8.98 -21.42
C THR A 270 -30.90 -9.02 -19.89
N ALA A 271 -30.76 -10.19 -19.28
CA ALA A 271 -30.67 -10.34 -17.82
C ALA A 271 -29.37 -9.76 -17.24
N ILE A 272 -28.26 -9.77 -17.99
CA ILE A 272 -27.02 -9.07 -17.62
C ILE A 272 -27.26 -7.55 -17.55
N LEU A 273 -27.95 -6.96 -18.52
CA LEU A 273 -28.26 -5.52 -18.52
C LEU A 273 -29.27 -5.17 -17.41
N ALA A 274 -30.24 -6.04 -17.12
CA ALA A 274 -31.15 -5.88 -15.99
C ALA A 274 -30.43 -5.93 -14.63
N ASP A 275 -29.52 -6.88 -14.42
CA ASP A 275 -28.67 -6.96 -13.22
C ASP A 275 -27.81 -5.69 -13.04
N VAL A 276 -27.26 -5.15 -14.14
CA VAL A 276 -26.48 -3.90 -14.12
C VAL A 276 -27.36 -2.69 -13.78
N ALA A 277 -28.56 -2.61 -14.36
CA ALA A 277 -29.53 -1.55 -14.05
C ALA A 277 -29.98 -1.60 -12.59
N GLN A 278 -30.30 -2.79 -12.06
CA GLN A 278 -30.66 -2.97 -10.66
C GLN A 278 -29.53 -2.55 -9.72
N ALA A 279 -28.29 -2.97 -9.98
CA ALA A 279 -27.12 -2.61 -9.16
C ALA A 279 -26.81 -1.10 -9.15
N LEU A 280 -27.15 -0.36 -10.22
CA LEU A 280 -27.04 1.10 -10.29
C LEU A 280 -28.22 1.81 -9.61
N SER A 281 -29.41 1.20 -9.63
CA SER A 281 -30.61 1.66 -8.93
C SER A 281 -30.46 1.51 -7.41
N ASP A 282 -30.04 0.33 -6.94
CA ASP A 282 -29.76 0.02 -5.53
C ASP A 282 -28.69 0.93 -4.93
N ALA A 283 -27.74 1.39 -5.75
CA ALA A 283 -26.71 2.36 -5.36
C ALA A 283 -27.21 3.82 -5.31
N GLY A 284 -28.46 4.10 -5.75
CA GLY A 284 -29.01 5.44 -5.86
C GLY A 284 -28.31 6.30 -6.92
N LYS A 285 -27.83 5.69 -8.02
CA LYS A 285 -26.99 6.34 -9.05
C LYS A 285 -27.55 6.31 -10.48
N MET A 286 -28.79 5.85 -10.69
CA MET A 286 -29.42 5.93 -12.01
C MET A 286 -29.72 7.37 -12.41
N THR A 287 -29.33 7.73 -13.64
CA THR A 287 -29.65 8.99 -14.31
C THR A 287 -30.23 8.68 -15.69
N GLY A 288 -30.96 9.62 -16.30
CA GLY A 288 -31.54 9.43 -17.63
C GLY A 288 -30.49 9.15 -18.72
N GLU A 289 -29.28 9.69 -18.57
CA GLU A 289 -28.13 9.42 -19.45
C GLU A 289 -27.65 7.97 -19.33
N ILE A 290 -27.50 7.47 -18.10
CA ILE A 290 -27.08 6.09 -17.83
C ILE A 290 -28.16 5.10 -18.31
N GLN A 291 -29.44 5.41 -18.10
CA GLN A 291 -30.54 4.62 -18.65
C GLN A 291 -30.49 4.56 -20.18
N SER A 292 -30.31 5.71 -20.85
CA SER A 292 -30.20 5.78 -22.31
C SER A 292 -29.03 4.97 -22.87
N ILE A 293 -27.90 4.91 -22.15
CA ILE A 293 -26.74 4.08 -22.51
C ILE A 293 -27.07 2.58 -22.39
N LEU A 294 -27.78 2.18 -21.33
CA LEU A 294 -28.17 0.78 -21.11
C LEU A 294 -29.25 0.31 -22.09
N ASP A 295 -30.24 1.16 -22.39
CA ASP A 295 -31.27 0.89 -23.39
C ASP A 295 -30.67 0.74 -24.79
N GLY A 296 -29.67 1.57 -25.13
CA GLY A 296 -28.88 1.47 -26.37
C GLY A 296 -28.07 0.19 -26.52
N LEU A 297 -27.78 -0.52 -25.41
CA LEU A 297 -27.14 -1.84 -25.41
C LEU A 297 -28.16 -3.00 -25.48
N SER A 298 -29.46 -2.71 -25.35
CA SER A 298 -30.54 -3.71 -25.20
C SER A 298 -31.36 -3.95 -26.48
N ALA A 299 -31.15 -3.14 -27.53
CA ALA A 299 -31.98 -3.17 -28.74
C ALA A 299 -31.81 -4.44 -29.59
N PRO A 300 -32.87 -5.26 -29.79
CA PRO A 300 -32.80 -6.47 -30.62
C PRO A 300 -32.91 -6.15 -32.13
N THR A 301 -32.29 -6.99 -32.96
CA THR A 301 -32.36 -6.90 -34.42
C THR A 301 -33.73 -7.37 -34.96
N PRO A 302 -34.36 -6.64 -35.91
CA PRO A 302 -35.53 -7.14 -36.62
C PRO A 302 -35.15 -8.25 -37.62
N GLU A 303 -35.95 -9.31 -37.69
CA GLU A 303 -35.80 -10.42 -38.63
C GLU A 303 -36.48 -10.16 -40.00
N ALA A 304 -36.38 -11.16 -40.89
CA ALA A 304 -36.90 -11.25 -42.26
C ALA A 304 -36.09 -10.44 -43.31
N VAL A 305 -36.05 -10.84 -44.60
CA VAL A 305 -36.88 -11.82 -45.33
C VAL A 305 -36.00 -12.74 -46.20
N THR A 306 -36.38 -14.01 -46.36
CA THR A 306 -35.82 -14.91 -47.38
C THR A 306 -36.51 -14.75 -48.74
N PRO A 307 -35.81 -15.09 -49.83
CA PRO A 307 -36.46 -15.90 -50.87
C PRO A 307 -35.63 -17.13 -51.29
N VAL A 308 -36.30 -18.06 -51.99
CA VAL A 308 -35.85 -19.43 -52.28
C VAL A 308 -35.08 -19.54 -53.60
N ALA A 309 -34.08 -20.43 -53.65
CA ALA A 309 -33.63 -21.11 -54.87
C ALA A 309 -33.23 -22.56 -54.51
N GLU A 310 -33.46 -23.52 -55.40
CA GLU A 310 -33.48 -24.96 -55.07
C GLU A 310 -32.35 -25.81 -55.69
N ALA A 311 -32.14 -26.98 -55.06
CA ALA A 311 -31.70 -28.26 -55.64
C ALA A 311 -30.30 -28.42 -56.27
N GLY A 312 -29.63 -29.54 -55.91
CA GLY A 312 -28.37 -29.96 -56.54
C GLY A 312 -27.56 -30.97 -55.71
N GLY A 313 -28.13 -32.15 -55.42
CA GLY A 313 -27.46 -33.16 -54.59
C GLY A 313 -26.68 -34.23 -55.37
N ALA A 314 -25.53 -34.66 -54.84
CA ALA A 314 -24.83 -35.89 -55.21
C ALA A 314 -24.04 -36.41 -54.00
N ALA A 315 -24.05 -37.73 -53.76
CA ALA A 315 -23.46 -38.34 -52.57
C ALA A 315 -22.18 -39.12 -52.88
N LYS A 316 -21.31 -39.28 -51.87
CA LYS A 316 -20.38 -40.42 -51.79
C LYS A 316 -20.02 -40.77 -50.35
N ALA A 317 -20.18 -42.04 -49.98
CA ALA A 317 -19.50 -42.68 -48.85
C ALA A 317 -18.04 -43.00 -49.25
N GLU A 318 -17.11 -43.45 -48.42
CA GLU A 318 -17.07 -43.98 -47.03
C GLU A 318 -15.80 -43.37 -46.35
N SER A 319 -15.45 -43.54 -45.07
CA SER A 319 -15.70 -44.64 -44.12
C SER A 319 -15.77 -44.14 -42.66
N VAL A 320 -16.19 -45.02 -41.75
CA VAL A 320 -16.25 -44.78 -40.29
C VAL A 320 -15.07 -45.47 -39.58
N ALA A 321 -14.54 -44.83 -38.54
CA ALA A 321 -13.73 -45.45 -37.49
C ALA A 321 -14.07 -44.80 -36.13
N GLU A 322 -13.95 -45.56 -35.04
CA GLU A 322 -14.53 -45.25 -33.72
C GLU A 322 -13.46 -44.78 -32.70
N ALA A 323 -13.86 -44.04 -31.65
CA ALA A 323 -12.96 -43.45 -30.65
C ALA A 323 -12.52 -44.46 -29.55
N PRO A 324 -11.50 -44.17 -28.69
CA PRO A 324 -11.73 -43.34 -27.50
C PRO A 324 -10.48 -42.43 -27.15
N PRO A 325 -10.01 -42.17 -25.88
CA PRO A 325 -9.88 -40.77 -25.44
C PRO A 325 -8.54 -40.32 -24.77
N THR A 326 -8.47 -39.01 -24.45
CA THR A 326 -7.64 -38.33 -23.42
C THR A 326 -6.10 -38.37 -23.46
N ALA A 327 -5.49 -37.18 -23.42
CA ALA A 327 -4.22 -36.91 -22.75
C ALA A 327 -4.17 -35.44 -22.29
N GLU A 328 -3.82 -35.16 -21.02
CA GLU A 328 -3.63 -33.80 -20.49
C GLU A 328 -2.15 -33.46 -20.38
N LEU A 329 -1.74 -32.26 -20.80
CA LEU A 329 -0.38 -31.74 -20.61
C LEU A 329 -0.33 -30.85 -19.37
N LYS A 330 0.53 -31.20 -18.40
CA LYS A 330 0.80 -30.34 -17.24
C LYS A 330 1.69 -29.17 -17.63
N GLU A 331 1.15 -27.95 -17.61
CA GLU A 331 1.95 -26.74 -17.81
C GLU A 331 2.76 -26.41 -16.55
N PHE A 332 4.10 -26.48 -16.63
CA PHE A 332 5.03 -26.06 -15.57
C PHE A 332 4.76 -24.60 -15.13
N ASP A 333 4.50 -24.40 -13.83
CA ASP A 333 4.09 -23.12 -13.21
C ASP A 333 5.08 -22.63 -12.14
N ILE A 334 5.17 -21.31 -11.98
CA ILE A 334 6.16 -20.61 -11.13
C ILE A 334 6.07 -20.95 -9.63
N LYS A 335 4.98 -21.61 -9.22
CA LYS A 335 4.75 -22.05 -7.84
C LYS A 335 5.53 -23.32 -7.49
N GLU A 336 5.82 -24.17 -8.47
CA GLU A 336 6.49 -25.46 -8.27
C GLU A 336 7.96 -25.25 -7.87
N LEU A 337 8.57 -24.17 -8.38
CA LEU A 337 9.88 -23.66 -7.97
C LEU A 337 9.98 -23.22 -6.50
N ASN A 338 8.89 -23.20 -5.71
CA ASN A 338 8.99 -22.92 -4.27
C ASN A 338 9.65 -24.05 -3.46
N VAL A 339 9.70 -25.28 -4.00
CA VAL A 339 10.28 -26.46 -3.34
C VAL A 339 11.81 -26.37 -3.22
N ILE A 340 12.46 -25.55 -4.04
CA ILE A 340 13.90 -25.27 -3.92
C ILE A 340 14.15 -24.50 -2.61
N GLU A 341 14.79 -25.13 -1.63
CA GLU A 341 14.98 -24.57 -0.30
C GLU A 341 15.87 -23.31 -0.28
N ASP A 342 16.98 -23.32 -1.04
CA ASP A 342 17.85 -22.15 -1.11
C ASP A 342 17.17 -20.93 -1.77
N LYS A 343 17.41 -19.77 -1.17
CA LYS A 343 16.83 -18.48 -1.55
C LYS A 343 17.45 -17.93 -2.85
N MET A 344 18.74 -18.18 -3.11
CA MET A 344 19.42 -17.72 -4.31
C MET A 344 18.99 -18.55 -5.52
N ALA A 345 19.04 -19.89 -5.41
CA ALA A 345 18.57 -20.84 -6.40
C ALA A 345 17.08 -20.61 -6.74
N ARG A 346 16.20 -20.51 -5.73
CA ARG A 346 14.78 -20.16 -5.92
C ARG A 346 14.58 -18.81 -6.63
N GLY A 347 15.43 -17.82 -6.34
CA GLY A 347 15.42 -16.51 -6.99
C GLY A 347 15.82 -16.59 -8.47
N THR A 348 16.96 -17.23 -8.74
CA THR A 348 17.50 -17.45 -10.09
C THR A 348 16.55 -18.26 -10.96
N ALA A 349 16.02 -19.38 -10.45
CA ALA A 349 15.04 -20.20 -11.16
C ALA A 349 13.78 -19.41 -11.52
N LYS A 350 13.19 -18.65 -10.59
CA LYS A 350 12.01 -17.83 -10.88
C LYS A 350 12.30 -16.68 -11.87
N LYS A 351 13.49 -16.09 -11.80
CA LYS A 351 13.95 -15.07 -12.76
C LYS A 351 14.10 -15.67 -14.16
N ALA A 352 14.68 -16.87 -14.28
CA ALA A 352 14.82 -17.59 -15.54
C ALA A 352 13.46 -18.03 -16.12
N PHE A 353 12.57 -18.60 -15.31
CA PHE A 353 11.19 -18.94 -15.70
C PHE A 353 10.42 -17.72 -16.23
N LEU A 354 10.54 -16.56 -15.57
CA LEU A 354 9.94 -15.31 -16.03
C LEU A 354 10.64 -14.70 -17.27
N GLY A 355 11.89 -15.07 -17.53
CA GLY A 355 12.59 -14.81 -18.79
C GLY A 355 12.03 -15.65 -19.92
N ALA A 356 12.05 -16.98 -19.77
CA ALA A 356 11.51 -17.95 -20.72
C ALA A 356 10.04 -17.66 -21.10
N LYS A 357 9.19 -17.32 -20.11
CA LYS A 357 7.79 -16.92 -20.33
C LYS A 357 7.62 -15.60 -21.11
N ARG A 358 8.70 -14.84 -21.36
CA ARG A 358 8.72 -13.62 -22.19
C ARG A 358 9.42 -13.81 -23.54
N SER A 359 10.42 -14.69 -23.63
CA SER A 359 11.12 -15.02 -24.88
C SER A 359 10.41 -16.11 -25.71
N GLY A 360 9.60 -16.96 -25.06
CA GLY A 360 8.99 -18.13 -25.69
C GLY A 360 9.87 -19.39 -25.68
N GLU A 361 10.98 -19.36 -24.94
CA GLU A 361 11.92 -20.48 -24.79
C GLU A 361 11.40 -21.55 -23.80
N ASP A 362 11.94 -22.77 -23.89
CA ASP A 362 11.57 -23.88 -23.00
C ASP A 362 11.85 -23.58 -21.54
N LYS A 363 10.77 -23.42 -20.76
CA LYS A 363 10.79 -23.01 -19.35
C LYS A 363 11.70 -23.87 -18.46
N VAL A 364 11.74 -25.17 -18.72
CA VAL A 364 12.51 -26.14 -17.92
C VAL A 364 14.00 -25.99 -18.23
N GLU A 365 14.37 -25.91 -19.52
CA GLU A 365 15.76 -25.83 -19.94
C GLU A 365 16.39 -24.45 -19.64
N ALA A 366 15.63 -23.37 -19.79
CA ALA A 366 16.06 -22.04 -19.36
C ALA A 366 16.35 -21.97 -17.84
N VAL A 367 15.58 -22.68 -17.02
CA VAL A 367 15.83 -22.80 -15.57
C VAL A 367 17.02 -23.70 -15.27
N ARG A 368 17.14 -24.87 -15.93
CA ARG A 368 18.29 -25.79 -15.82
C ARG A 368 19.60 -25.04 -16.10
N LYS A 369 19.66 -24.35 -17.24
CA LYS A 369 20.81 -23.52 -17.63
C LYS A 369 21.10 -22.41 -16.62
N ALA A 370 20.11 -21.62 -16.22
CA ALA A 370 20.34 -20.50 -15.30
C ALA A 370 20.81 -20.93 -13.89
N LEU A 371 20.42 -22.12 -13.43
CA LEU A 371 20.94 -22.70 -12.18
C LEU A 371 22.37 -23.26 -12.36
N GLY A 372 22.66 -23.89 -13.50
CA GLY A 372 24.01 -24.35 -13.87
C GLY A 372 25.02 -23.20 -14.02
N ASP A 373 24.66 -22.17 -14.80
CA ASP A 373 25.46 -20.95 -15.01
C ASP A 373 25.75 -20.20 -13.69
N ALA A 374 24.90 -20.38 -12.67
CA ALA A 374 25.06 -19.80 -11.33
C ALA A 374 25.81 -20.71 -10.33
N GLY A 375 26.08 -21.97 -10.66
CA GLY A 375 26.65 -22.96 -9.73
C GLY A 375 25.69 -23.40 -8.62
N LEU A 376 24.37 -23.27 -8.82
CA LEU A 376 23.30 -23.49 -7.84
C LEU A 376 22.34 -24.62 -8.25
N LEU A 377 22.86 -25.65 -8.93
CA LEU A 377 22.07 -26.79 -9.41
C LEU A 377 22.13 -27.96 -8.42
N ASP A 378 21.32 -27.87 -7.36
CA ASP A 378 21.20 -28.93 -6.36
C ASP A 378 20.50 -30.18 -6.90
N SER A 379 20.85 -31.36 -6.37
CA SER A 379 20.21 -32.64 -6.75
C SER A 379 18.68 -32.69 -6.51
N VAL A 380 18.14 -31.79 -5.67
CA VAL A 380 16.69 -31.59 -5.50
C VAL A 380 16.10 -30.80 -6.68
N ALA A 381 16.77 -29.72 -7.11
CA ALA A 381 16.36 -28.93 -8.27
C ALA A 381 16.46 -29.75 -9.57
N GLU A 382 17.50 -30.57 -9.71
CA GLU A 382 17.66 -31.47 -10.85
C GLU A 382 16.55 -32.53 -10.92
N LYS A 383 16.21 -33.19 -9.80
CA LYS A 383 15.07 -34.12 -9.73
C LYS A 383 13.74 -33.44 -10.08
N LEU A 384 13.52 -32.22 -9.61
CA LEU A 384 12.33 -31.44 -9.97
C LEU A 384 12.27 -31.16 -11.47
N LEU A 385 13.35 -30.64 -12.08
CA LEU A 385 13.39 -30.34 -13.52
C LEU A 385 13.23 -31.61 -14.38
N ASN A 386 13.80 -32.73 -13.95
CA ASN A 386 13.68 -34.01 -14.65
C ASN A 386 12.27 -34.61 -14.52
N SER A 387 11.47 -34.23 -13.51
CA SER A 387 10.06 -34.66 -13.39
C SER A 387 9.11 -34.00 -14.41
N PHE A 388 9.58 -32.97 -15.13
CA PHE A 388 8.85 -32.31 -16.23
C PHE A 388 9.42 -32.60 -17.63
N THR A 389 10.52 -33.36 -17.74
CA THR A 389 11.04 -33.83 -19.04
C THR A 389 10.45 -35.19 -19.39
N ILE A 390 9.63 -35.25 -20.44
CA ILE A 390 9.23 -36.53 -21.03
C ILE A 390 10.45 -37.11 -21.76
N THR A 391 10.95 -38.25 -21.28
CA THR A 391 11.96 -39.06 -21.97
C THR A 391 11.42 -40.46 -22.18
N ASP A 392 11.18 -40.83 -23.43
CA ASP A 392 10.96 -42.23 -23.81
C ASP A 392 12.18 -43.10 -23.48
N THR A 393 11.97 -44.42 -23.47
CA THR A 393 12.96 -45.52 -23.29
C THR A 393 13.16 -45.98 -21.83
N GLU A 394 12.43 -47.04 -21.46
CA GLU A 394 12.83 -47.96 -20.38
C GLU A 394 14.06 -48.79 -20.80
N VAL A 395 14.76 -49.42 -19.82
CA VAL A 395 15.05 -50.88 -19.83
C VAL A 395 15.74 -51.35 -18.54
N SER A 396 15.23 -52.45 -17.98
CA SER A 396 15.85 -53.40 -17.01
C SER A 396 16.39 -52.93 -15.64
N ALA A 397 15.70 -53.39 -14.58
CA ALA A 397 16.31 -53.84 -13.32
C ALA A 397 16.86 -55.30 -13.47
N PRO A 398 17.40 -56.03 -12.45
CA PRO A 398 16.58 -56.54 -11.31
C PRO A 398 17.32 -56.86 -9.97
N VAL A 399 16.53 -57.26 -8.93
CA VAL A 399 16.90 -57.91 -7.62
C VAL A 399 17.91 -57.16 -6.71
N VAL A 400 18.01 -57.39 -5.37
CA VAL A 400 17.48 -58.42 -4.43
C VAL A 400 16.75 -57.74 -3.24
N ALA A 401 15.94 -58.47 -2.46
CA ALA A 401 15.23 -57.99 -1.27
C ALA A 401 15.67 -58.73 0.02
N GLU A 402 15.44 -58.15 1.21
CA GLU A 402 15.41 -58.92 2.47
C GLU A 402 14.57 -58.26 3.60
N LYS A 403 14.23 -59.08 4.61
CA LYS A 403 13.30 -58.89 5.77
C LYS A 403 13.58 -60.09 6.74
N PRO A 404 13.01 -60.22 7.97
CA PRO A 404 12.30 -59.30 8.88
C PRO A 404 12.90 -59.32 10.32
N VAL A 405 12.18 -59.90 11.34
CA VAL A 405 12.47 -60.05 12.80
C VAL A 405 12.10 -58.79 13.63
N GLU A 406 11.03 -58.74 14.46
CA GLU A 406 10.68 -59.47 15.73
C GLU A 406 11.60 -59.10 16.91
N SER A 407 11.22 -58.93 18.19
CA SER A 407 9.94 -58.75 18.94
C SER A 407 10.31 -58.05 20.30
N SER A 408 9.49 -57.79 21.34
CA SER A 408 8.14 -58.21 21.77
C SER A 408 7.49 -57.18 22.76
N GLU A 409 6.44 -57.62 23.47
CA GLU A 409 5.80 -57.17 24.74
C GLU A 409 6.66 -56.31 25.70
N ASP A 410 6.15 -55.27 26.38
CA ASP A 410 5.06 -55.32 27.39
C ASP A 410 4.32 -53.96 27.58
N ALA A 411 3.24 -53.90 28.40
CA ALA A 411 2.26 -52.79 28.38
C ALA A 411 2.13 -51.92 29.66
N VAL A 412 2.16 -50.58 29.50
CA VAL A 412 1.63 -49.59 30.47
C VAL A 412 0.93 -48.43 29.72
N ALA A 413 -0.17 -47.95 30.32
CA ALA A 413 -1.18 -47.01 29.80
C ALA A 413 -0.73 -45.78 28.96
N GLU A 414 -1.59 -45.39 28.01
CA GLU A 414 -1.64 -44.04 27.44
C GLU A 414 -1.96 -42.97 28.52
N PRO A 415 -1.75 -41.68 28.20
CA PRO A 415 -2.94 -40.93 27.80
C PRO A 415 -2.79 -40.12 26.51
N THR A 416 -3.89 -40.08 25.73
CA THR A 416 -4.28 -39.03 24.77
C THR A 416 -3.21 -38.59 23.75
N GLY A 417 -3.32 -39.09 22.52
CA GLY A 417 -2.48 -38.69 21.39
C GLY A 417 -2.49 -37.18 21.12
N ASP A 418 -1.32 -36.65 20.73
CA ASP A 418 -1.05 -35.22 20.57
C ASP A 418 -1.97 -34.59 19.50
N LEU A 419 -2.67 -33.52 19.88
CA LEU A 419 -3.60 -32.82 18.99
C LEU A 419 -2.82 -32.06 17.90
N PRO A 420 -3.31 -32.03 16.64
CA PRO A 420 -2.62 -31.33 15.57
C PRO A 420 -2.37 -29.86 15.90
N LEU A 421 -1.24 -29.32 15.42
CA LEU A 421 -0.87 -27.92 15.62
C LEU A 421 -1.97 -26.98 15.10
N PHE A 422 -2.49 -26.12 15.98
CA PHE A 422 -3.54 -25.14 15.69
C PHE A 422 -3.13 -24.13 14.61
N GLU A 423 -4.08 -23.38 14.05
CA GLU A 423 -3.83 -22.47 12.94
C GLU A 423 -3.43 -21.06 13.41
N ILE A 424 -2.69 -20.34 12.55
CA ILE A 424 -2.27 -18.95 12.80
C ILE A 424 -3.46 -17.96 12.80
N THR A 425 -4.64 -18.42 12.38
CA THR A 425 -5.93 -17.74 12.51
C THR A 425 -6.41 -17.66 13.95
N ASP A 426 -6.08 -18.64 14.78
CA ASP A 426 -6.76 -18.84 16.05
C ASP A 426 -6.23 -17.84 17.10
N LEU A 427 -4.96 -17.45 16.92
CA LEU A 427 -4.33 -16.29 17.56
C LEU A 427 -4.94 -14.93 17.17
N ASN A 428 -5.95 -14.84 16.29
CA ASN A 428 -6.62 -13.57 15.98
C ASN A 428 -7.48 -13.04 17.14
N GLY A 429 -7.88 -13.89 18.09
CA GLY A 429 -8.71 -13.48 19.24
C GLY A 429 -7.98 -12.60 20.27
N ILE A 430 -6.65 -12.46 20.17
CA ILE A 430 -5.86 -11.59 21.06
C ILE A 430 -6.11 -10.13 20.66
N ASP A 431 -6.85 -9.37 21.47
CA ASP A 431 -7.29 -8.02 21.11
C ASP A 431 -6.13 -7.05 20.79
N ASP A 432 -5.08 -6.96 21.62
CA ASP A 432 -3.95 -6.07 21.32
C ASP A 432 -3.19 -6.51 20.05
N LYS A 433 -2.98 -5.53 19.16
CA LYS A 433 -2.28 -5.70 17.89
C LYS A 433 -0.81 -6.08 18.06
N MET A 434 -0.13 -5.60 19.11
CA MET A 434 1.28 -5.90 19.34
C MET A 434 1.45 -7.29 19.95
N THR A 435 0.65 -7.63 20.99
CA THR A 435 0.58 -8.97 21.59
C THR A 435 0.22 -10.02 20.53
N ARG A 436 -0.79 -9.77 19.68
CA ARG A 436 -1.17 -10.61 18.54
C ARG A 436 -0.03 -10.78 17.52
N GLY A 437 0.68 -9.71 17.18
CA GLY A 437 1.82 -9.75 16.26
C GLY A 437 3.00 -10.57 16.82
N MET A 438 3.28 -10.44 18.10
CA MET A 438 4.34 -11.16 18.80
C MET A 438 4.01 -12.64 18.97
N ALA A 439 2.77 -12.97 19.36
CA ALA A 439 2.28 -14.36 19.41
C ALA A 439 2.42 -15.05 18.04
N LYS A 440 2.00 -14.37 16.95
CA LYS A 440 2.18 -14.92 15.59
C LYS A 440 3.65 -15.06 15.18
N LYS A 441 4.55 -14.21 15.66
CA LYS A 441 6.00 -14.36 15.46
C LYS A 441 6.54 -15.62 16.17
N ILE A 442 6.14 -15.85 17.42
CA ILE A 442 6.55 -17.02 18.21
C ILE A 442 6.01 -18.31 17.59
N TYR A 443 4.72 -18.36 17.26
CA TYR A 443 4.10 -19.49 16.55
C TYR A 443 4.82 -19.80 15.22
N MET A 444 5.16 -18.79 14.43
CA MET A 444 5.90 -18.96 13.17
C MET A 444 7.37 -19.36 13.36
N THR A 445 7.94 -19.22 14.56
CA THR A 445 9.23 -19.83 14.92
C THR A 445 9.04 -21.29 15.26
N GLY A 446 8.11 -21.62 16.18
CA GLY A 446 7.85 -23.01 16.59
C GLY A 446 7.45 -23.92 15.41
N LYS A 447 6.65 -23.40 14.48
CA LYS A 447 6.26 -24.07 13.22
C LYS A 447 7.39 -24.21 12.19
N ARG A 448 8.56 -23.59 12.40
CA ARG A 448 9.78 -23.80 11.58
C ARG A 448 10.77 -24.75 12.24
N THR A 449 10.54 -25.10 13.50
CA THR A 449 11.36 -26.02 14.30
C THR A 449 10.58 -27.29 14.63
N ASP A 450 9.48 -27.56 13.91
CA ASP A 450 8.56 -28.69 14.05
C ASP A 450 8.19 -29.06 15.50
N LYS A 451 8.02 -28.02 16.34
CA LYS A 451 7.63 -28.17 17.75
C LYS A 451 6.20 -28.69 17.89
N THR A 452 5.98 -29.50 18.92
CA THR A 452 4.66 -30.03 19.31
C THR A 452 3.71 -28.91 19.74
N ARG A 453 2.40 -29.21 19.76
CA ARG A 453 1.36 -28.23 20.13
C ARG A 453 1.61 -27.63 21.52
N ALA A 454 1.99 -28.46 22.49
CA ALA A 454 2.29 -28.04 23.85
C ALA A 454 3.55 -27.14 23.93
N GLU A 455 4.62 -27.49 23.22
CA GLU A 455 5.86 -26.68 23.19
C GLU A 455 5.63 -25.29 22.58
N VAL A 456 4.83 -25.18 21.51
CA VAL A 456 4.49 -23.88 20.92
C VAL A 456 3.66 -23.01 21.88
N ILE A 457 2.79 -23.61 22.70
CA ILE A 457 2.02 -22.90 23.72
C ILE A 457 2.91 -22.50 24.91
N ALA A 458 3.90 -23.32 25.29
CA ALA A 458 4.89 -22.99 26.30
C ALA A 458 5.81 -21.84 25.86
N ASP A 459 6.31 -21.87 24.61
CA ASP A 459 7.04 -20.76 23.98
C ASP A 459 6.20 -19.47 24.00
N LEU A 460 4.92 -19.55 23.64
CA LEU A 460 3.98 -18.43 23.64
C LEU A 460 3.82 -17.83 25.04
N ARG A 461 3.48 -18.64 26.05
CA ARG A 461 3.34 -18.18 27.44
C ARG A 461 4.63 -17.52 27.94
N THR A 462 5.79 -18.09 27.63
CA THR A 462 7.10 -17.57 28.04
C THR A 462 7.36 -16.20 27.41
N GLY A 463 7.35 -16.09 26.09
CA GLY A 463 7.64 -14.83 25.39
C GLY A 463 6.59 -13.72 25.60
N LEU A 464 5.34 -14.08 25.94
CA LEU A 464 4.32 -13.12 26.37
C LEU A 464 4.54 -12.62 27.80
N THR A 465 5.06 -13.48 28.69
CA THR A 465 5.39 -13.12 30.08
C THR A 465 6.64 -12.25 30.15
N GLU A 466 7.71 -12.61 29.43
CA GLU A 466 8.96 -11.84 29.34
C GLU A 466 8.73 -10.41 28.83
N ALA A 467 7.78 -10.23 27.91
CA ALA A 467 7.41 -8.93 27.37
C ALA A 467 6.41 -8.14 28.23
N GLY A 468 5.93 -8.70 29.36
CA GLY A 468 4.91 -8.08 30.22
C GLY A 468 3.53 -7.94 29.57
N LYS A 469 3.14 -8.87 28.70
CA LYS A 469 1.93 -8.81 27.84
C LYS A 469 1.06 -10.09 27.88
N LEU A 470 1.09 -10.81 29.01
CA LEU A 470 0.21 -11.94 29.25
C LEU A 470 -1.00 -11.47 30.09
N ASP A 471 -1.97 -10.85 29.42
CA ASP A 471 -3.24 -10.45 30.03
C ASP A 471 -4.12 -11.67 30.34
N ASP A 472 -5.02 -11.60 31.33
CA ASP A 472 -5.93 -12.71 31.69
C ASP A 472 -6.74 -13.23 30.49
N ALA A 473 -7.21 -12.34 29.62
CA ALA A 473 -7.91 -12.71 28.38
C ALA A 473 -7.01 -13.47 27.39
N THR A 474 -5.75 -13.06 27.26
CA THR A 474 -4.74 -13.74 26.43
C THR A 474 -4.40 -15.11 27.01
N ALA A 475 -4.34 -15.24 28.35
CA ALA A 475 -4.14 -16.52 29.02
C ALA A 475 -5.31 -17.50 28.79
N VAL A 476 -6.57 -17.03 28.85
CA VAL A 476 -7.75 -17.86 28.52
C VAL A 476 -7.69 -18.38 27.09
N ILE A 477 -7.31 -17.55 26.11
CA ILE A 477 -7.16 -17.98 24.71
C ILE A 477 -6.10 -19.09 24.58
N LEU A 478 -4.96 -18.96 25.27
CA LEU A 478 -3.91 -19.99 25.27
C LEU A 478 -4.36 -21.30 25.95
N ASN A 479 -5.19 -21.23 26.99
CA ASN A 479 -5.76 -22.41 27.66
C ASN A 479 -6.78 -23.14 26.79
N ASN A 480 -7.58 -22.41 26.00
CA ASN A 480 -8.48 -23.01 25.00
C ASN A 480 -7.67 -23.72 23.91
N LEU A 481 -6.62 -23.07 23.38
CA LEU A 481 -5.68 -23.65 22.43
C LEU A 481 -4.92 -24.86 22.97
N GLU A 482 -4.72 -24.97 24.28
CA GLU A 482 -4.12 -26.14 24.94
C GLU A 482 -5.14 -27.30 25.09
N SER A 483 -6.38 -27.00 25.47
CA SER A 483 -7.44 -28.00 25.70
C SER A 483 -8.15 -28.49 24.43
N GLY A 484 -8.02 -27.78 23.30
CA GLY A 484 -8.62 -28.17 22.02
C GLY A 484 -10.07 -27.70 21.80
N ASN A 485 -10.54 -26.70 22.57
CA ASN A 485 -11.87 -26.09 22.44
C ASN A 485 -11.80 -24.69 21.80
#